data_AF-A0ABD3Q8V0-F1
#
_entry.id   AF-A0ABD3Q8V0-F1
#
_cell.length_a   1.000
_cell.length_b   1.000
_cell.length_c   1.000
_cell.angle_alpha   90.00
_cell.angle_beta   90.00
_cell.angle_gamma   90.00
#
_symmetry.space_group_name_H-M   'P 1'
#
loop_
_entity.id
_entity.type
_entity.pdbx_description
1 polymer ?
#
loop_
_entity_poly.entity_id
_entity_poly.type
_entity_poly.pdbx_seq_one_letter_code
_entity_poly.pdbx_strand_id
1 'polypeptide(L)'
;MKMVDVGNDYQDDSLTSVVMRMWIKRRHLLVHDYSLVGYLLAPHPSIMQHCLINKSFQHVEAAENLVTKLLLNPALGARESKTHQHISL
;
A
#
# COMPACT_ATOMS: atom_id res chain seq x y z
N MET A 1 -1.58 -16.22 3.30
CA MET A 1 -1.95 -15.90 1.91
C MET A 1 -0.78 -16.30 1.02
N LYS A 2 -0.89 -17.39 0.26
CA LYS A 2 0.17 -17.77 -0.70
C LYS A 2 0.12 -16.78 -1.86
N MET A 3 1.24 -16.12 -2.15
CA MET A 3 1.41 -15.45 -3.43
C MET A 3 1.46 -16.54 -4.49
N VAL A 4 0.35 -16.71 -5.23
CA VAL A 4 0.38 -17.44 -6.49
C VAL A 4 1.33 -16.66 -7.40
N ASP A 5 2.28 -17.35 -8.02
CA ASP A 5 3.23 -16.71 -8.94
C ASP A 5 2.51 -16.34 -10.24
N VAL A 6 1.79 -15.21 -10.20
CA VAL A 6 1.05 -14.63 -11.33
C VAL A 6 2.00 -14.29 -12.49
N GLY A 7 3.32 -14.27 -12.26
CA GLY A 7 4.31 -14.06 -13.30
C GLY A 7 4.34 -15.18 -14.35
N ASN A 8 3.94 -16.39 -13.98
CA ASN A 8 4.03 -17.56 -14.86
C ASN A 8 2.92 -17.64 -15.92
N ASP A 9 1.79 -16.94 -15.72
CA ASP A 9 0.62 -17.00 -16.62
C ASP A 9 0.76 -16.10 -17.86
N TYR A 10 1.79 -15.25 -17.91
CA TYR A 10 2.02 -14.26 -18.97
C TYR A 10 3.40 -14.43 -19.62
N GLN A 11 3.75 -15.63 -20.09
CA GLN A 11 5.05 -15.89 -20.71
C GLN A 11 5.12 -15.57 -22.22
N ASP A 12 3.99 -15.41 -22.89
CA ASP A 12 3.95 -15.10 -24.33
C ASP A 12 4.22 -13.61 -24.62
N ASP A 13 4.49 -13.29 -25.89
CA ASP A 13 4.80 -11.93 -26.35
C ASP A 13 3.59 -11.14 -26.86
N SER A 14 2.36 -11.57 -26.54
CA SER A 14 1.20 -10.73 -26.81
C SER A 14 1.31 -9.40 -26.05
N LEU A 15 0.70 -8.36 -26.62
CA LEU A 15 0.61 -7.04 -25.97
C LEU A 15 0.04 -7.16 -24.56
N THR A 16 -0.98 -8.00 -24.38
CA THR A 16 -1.61 -8.27 -23.08
C THR A 16 -0.60 -8.81 -22.09
N SER A 17 0.18 -9.82 -22.46
CA SER A 17 1.17 -10.42 -21.58
C SER A 17 2.31 -9.46 -21.24
N VAL A 18 2.77 -8.65 -22.19
CA VAL A 18 3.75 -7.57 -21.92
C VAL A 18 3.20 -6.57 -20.91
N VAL A 19 1.97 -6.08 -21.11
CA VAL A 19 1.33 -5.12 -20.20
C VAL A 19 1.15 -5.73 -18.81
N MET A 20 0.70 -6.99 -18.72
CA MET A 20 0.49 -7.67 -17.45
C MET A 20 1.80 -7.92 -16.69
N ARG A 21 2.89 -8.30 -17.37
CA ARG A 21 4.23 -8.38 -16.75
C ARG A 21 4.67 -7.03 -16.20
N MET A 22 4.49 -5.95 -16.96
CA MET A 22 4.81 -4.58 -16.50
C MET A 22 3.97 -4.17 -15.28
N TRP A 23 2.67 -4.46 -15.30
CA TRP A 23 1.76 -4.20 -14.19
C TRP A 23 2.16 -4.96 -12.93
N ILE A 24 2.39 -6.27 -13.02
CA ILE A 24 2.80 -7.11 -11.88
C ILE A 24 4.09 -6.59 -11.27
N LYS A 25 5.09 -6.24 -12.11
CA LYS A 25 6.36 -5.67 -11.66
C LYS A 25 6.19 -4.36 -10.89
N ARG A 26 5.20 -3.53 -11.24
CA ARG A 26 5.00 -2.20 -10.63
C ARG A 26 3.93 -2.17 -9.53
N ARG A 27 3.09 -3.21 -9.41
CA ARG A 27 1.95 -3.24 -8.48
C ARG A 27 2.33 -2.93 -7.04
N HIS A 28 3.49 -3.41 -6.58
CA HIS A 28 3.97 -3.17 -5.22
C HIS A 28 4.20 -1.67 -4.93
N LEU A 29 4.51 -0.85 -5.95
CA LEU A 29 4.70 0.60 -5.81
C LEU A 29 3.37 1.36 -5.62
N LEU A 30 2.25 0.72 -5.95
CA LEU A 30 0.91 1.31 -5.78
C LEU A 30 0.33 1.04 -4.39
N VAL A 31 1.02 0.27 -3.55
CA VAL A 31 0.62 0.00 -2.17
C VAL A 31 1.24 1.08 -1.27
N HIS A 32 0.41 2.01 -0.82
CA HIS A 32 0.79 3.12 0.05
C HIS A 32 -0.39 3.50 0.96
N ASP A 33 -0.16 4.32 1.99
CA ASP A 33 -1.18 4.65 2.99
C ASP A 33 -2.51 5.11 2.35
N TYR A 34 -2.46 6.01 1.35
CA TYR A 34 -3.65 6.47 0.63
C TYR A 34 -4.42 5.37 -0.12
N SER A 35 -3.75 4.38 -0.74
CA SER A 35 -4.44 3.34 -1.49
C SER A 35 -5.04 2.29 -0.57
N LEU A 36 -4.38 2.00 0.56
CA LEU A 36 -4.91 1.14 1.62
C LEU A 36 -6.15 1.74 2.28
N VAL A 37 -6.14 3.05 2.55
CA VAL A 37 -7.29 3.76 3.11
C VAL A 37 -8.38 3.96 2.05
N GLY A 38 -8.01 4.28 0.81
CA GLY A 38 -8.94 4.34 -0.32
C GLY A 38 -9.67 3.01 -0.54
N TYR A 39 -8.99 1.89 -0.34
CA TYR A 39 -9.60 0.56 -0.36
C TYR A 39 -10.62 0.35 0.78
N LEU A 40 -10.35 0.85 1.99
CA LEU A 40 -11.32 0.83 3.10
C LEU A 40 -12.57 1.68 2.82
N LEU A 41 -12.40 2.80 2.11
CA LEU A 41 -13.44 3.81 1.86
C LEU A 41 -14.09 3.66 0.48
N ALA A 42 -13.73 2.64 -0.29
CA ALA A 42 -14.21 2.48 -1.65
C ALA A 42 -15.74 2.27 -1.66
N PRO A 43 -16.50 3.07 -2.43
CA PRO A 43 -17.97 2.96 -2.46
C PRO A 43 -18.47 1.81 -3.34
N HIS A 44 -17.56 1.09 -4.03
CA HIS A 44 -17.94 0.02 -4.95
C HIS A 44 -18.28 -1.27 -4.17
N PRO A 45 -19.50 -1.85 -4.32
CA PRO A 45 -19.97 -2.96 -3.49
C PRO A 45 -19.03 -4.17 -3.46
N SER A 46 -18.47 -4.56 -4.60
CA SER A 46 -17.52 -5.68 -4.65
C SER A 46 -16.22 -5.41 -3.89
N ILE A 47 -15.75 -4.15 -3.88
CA ILE A 47 -14.54 -3.76 -3.15
C ILE A 47 -14.86 -3.74 -1.66
N MET A 48 -16.01 -3.19 -1.27
CA MET A 48 -16.46 -3.20 0.12
C MET A 48 -16.56 -4.62 0.67
N GLN A 49 -17.22 -5.53 -0.05
CA GLN A 49 -17.35 -6.94 0.37
C GLN A 49 -15.98 -7.62 0.47
N HIS A 50 -15.10 -7.39 -0.50
CA HIS A 50 -13.74 -7.91 -0.46
C HIS A 50 -12.94 -7.34 0.73
N CYS A 51 -13.13 -6.04 1.03
CA CYS A 51 -12.50 -5.36 2.15
C CYS A 51 -12.97 -5.91 3.50
N LEU A 52 -14.26 -6.21 3.67
CA LEU A 52 -14.77 -6.79 4.91
C LEU A 52 -14.08 -8.11 5.27
N ILE A 53 -13.70 -8.90 4.28
CA ILE A 53 -13.06 -10.22 4.46
C ILE A 53 -11.54 -10.08 4.62
N ASN A 54 -10.92 -9.14 3.91
CA ASN A 54 -9.45 -9.06 3.77
C ASN A 54 -8.81 -7.90 4.57
N LYS A 55 -9.58 -7.14 5.33
CA LYS A 55 -9.05 -6.08 6.18
C LYS A 55 -8.03 -6.66 7.16
N SER A 56 -6.88 -6.01 7.23
CA SER A 56 -5.74 -6.38 8.07
C SER A 56 -5.26 -5.18 8.88
N PHE A 57 -4.33 -5.41 9.81
CA PHE A 57 -3.72 -4.35 10.62
C PHE A 57 -3.08 -3.24 9.78
N GLN A 58 -2.47 -3.58 8.65
CA GLN A 58 -1.85 -2.60 7.73
C GLN A 58 -2.83 -1.52 7.26
N HIS A 59 -4.10 -1.86 7.13
CA HIS A 59 -5.12 -0.89 6.71
C HIS A 59 -5.47 0.09 7.83
N VAL A 60 -5.42 -0.36 9.09
CA VAL A 60 -5.68 0.47 10.27
C VAL A 60 -4.52 1.42 10.50
N GLU A 61 -3.29 0.89 10.49
CA GLU A 61 -2.06 1.68 10.59
C GLU A 61 -1.96 2.76 9.49
N ALA A 62 -2.31 2.40 8.25
CA ALA A 62 -2.37 3.36 7.15
C ALA A 62 -3.37 4.50 7.41
N ALA A 63 -4.53 4.21 8.02
CA ALA A 63 -5.52 5.22 8.39
C ALA A 63 -5.00 6.16 9.47
N GLU A 64 -4.36 5.63 10.51
CA GLU A 64 -3.74 6.43 11.59
C GLU A 64 -2.60 7.32 11.06
N ASN A 65 -1.77 6.78 10.17
CA ASN A 65 -0.70 7.52 9.52
C ASN A 65 -1.26 8.67 8.68
N LEU A 66 -2.32 8.46 7.91
CA LEU A 66 -2.95 9.54 7.14
C LEU A 66 -3.61 10.59 8.04
N VAL A 67 -4.34 10.18 9.07
CA VAL A 67 -4.93 11.10 10.04
C VAL A 67 -3.84 11.96 10.66
N THR A 68 -2.73 11.36 11.06
CA THR A 68 -1.57 12.08 11.60
C THR A 68 -0.98 13.05 10.58
N LYS A 69 -0.71 12.61 9.36
CA LYS A 69 -0.10 13.45 8.31
C LYS A 69 -0.98 14.62 7.86
N LEU A 70 -2.30 14.40 7.78
CA LEU A 70 -3.24 15.35 7.19
C LEU A 70 -3.90 16.26 8.22
N LEU A 71 -4.18 15.75 9.42
CA LEU A 71 -4.97 16.45 10.44
C LEU A 71 -4.12 16.94 11.61
N LEU A 72 -2.98 16.33 11.89
CA LEU A 72 -2.04 16.88 12.86
C LEU A 72 -1.10 17.86 12.15
N ASN A 73 -1.02 19.08 12.68
CA ASN A 73 -0.15 20.13 12.16
C ASN A 73 1.30 19.59 12.11
N PRO A 74 2.04 19.71 10.99
CA PRO A 74 3.45 19.30 10.92
C PRO A 74 4.33 19.99 11.99
N ALA A 75 3.91 21.13 12.56
CA ALA A 75 4.56 21.77 13.70
C ALA A 75 4.45 21.00 15.03
N LEU A 76 3.55 20.03 15.14
CA LEU A 76 3.34 19.19 16.34
C LEU A 76 4.02 17.81 16.24
N GLY A 77 4.50 17.41 15.06
CA GLY A 77 5.12 16.10 14.79
C GLY A 77 6.65 16.08 14.71
N ALA A 78 7.32 17.23 14.89
CA ALA A 78 8.80 17.33 14.81
C ALA A 78 9.54 16.92 16.09
N ARG A 79 8.94 16.10 16.94
CA ARG A 79 9.54 15.43 18.11
C ARG A 79 8.84 14.07 18.13
N GLU A 80 9.40 12.93 17.75
CA GLU A 80 10.73 12.40 17.96
C GLU A 80 11.04 11.38 16.85
N SER A 81 12.12 11.61 16.10
CA SER A 81 12.80 10.58 15.30
C SER A 81 14.26 10.99 15.17
N LYS A 82 14.91 11.24 16.32
CA LYS A 82 16.36 11.37 16.41
C LYS A 82 16.89 10.41 17.46
N THR A 83 16.78 9.11 17.16
CA THR A 83 17.53 8.08 17.87
C THR A 83 17.94 6.98 16.91
N HIS A 84 18.74 7.33 15.89
CA HIS A 84 19.74 6.38 15.38
C HIS A 84 21.06 7.13 15.14
N GLN A 85 21.87 7.08 16.20
CA GLN A 85 23.33 6.94 16.18
C GLN A 85 24.12 7.98 15.37
N HIS A 86 24.53 9.01 16.10
CA HIS A 86 25.75 9.77 15.85
C HIS A 86 26.94 8.79 15.90
N ILE A 87 27.38 8.30 14.75
CA ILE A 87 28.71 7.69 14.61
C ILE A 87 29.70 8.85 14.62
N SER A 88 30.40 9.01 15.75
CA SER A 88 31.57 9.88 15.83
C SER A 88 32.67 9.31 14.93
N LEU A 89 33.31 10.21 14.18
CA LEU A 89 34.56 9.99 13.45
C LEU A 89 35.66 9.44 14.37
#